data_AF-A0AAW8JI49-F1
#
_entry.id   AF-A0AAW8JI49-F1
#
_cell.length_a   1.000
_cell.length_b   1.000
_cell.length_c   1.000
_cell.angle_alpha   90.00
_cell.angle_beta   90.00
_cell.angle_gamma   90.00
#
_symmetry.space_group_name_H-M   'P 1'
#
loop_
_entity.id
_entity.type
_entity.pdbx_description
1 polymer ?
#
loop_
_entity_poly.entity_id
_entity_poly.type
_entity_poly.pdbx_seq_one_letter_code
_entity_poly.pdbx_strand_id
1 'polypeptide(L)'
;MKYFSIICLCVFGGNVWAMSCAVPLSDGVLHTEAIYPNSVFWISPVYGDNIQDKFVTLNSKNDKDNKMLLEYLSDQKLIKLTPKNKLKNENYELKSSVIPSYVEGGTYLVEVNTPVHIEKLKWVEKPQLISIKNNKNYSLLYGNTQQSTSILFNLKTNLDSKQYLINVKSYKNQNSEDFESYVARPFSSKNGVESFELWSDFNSGCPSVRKTQNFSFQEGKTVYLKFDLITYDGKIIPWQGDAEAYKFDGLKK
;
A
#
# COMPACT_ATOMS: atom_id res chain seq x y z
N MET A 1 -17.11 -22.89 67.99
CA MET A 1 -16.46 -23.16 66.70
C MET A 1 -17.09 -22.27 65.64
N LYS A 2 -16.36 -21.26 65.15
CA LYS A 2 -16.79 -20.39 64.04
C LYS A 2 -15.70 -20.46 62.98
N TYR A 3 -16.01 -21.03 61.83
CA TYR A 3 -15.12 -21.08 60.67
C TYR A 3 -15.16 -19.73 59.97
N PHE A 4 -14.02 -19.02 59.94
CA PHE A 4 -13.82 -17.90 59.04
C PHE A 4 -13.12 -18.43 57.79
N SER A 5 -13.86 -18.53 56.69
CA SER A 5 -13.29 -18.77 55.36
C SER A 5 -12.71 -17.47 54.84
N ILE A 6 -11.39 -17.40 54.71
CA ILE A 6 -10.71 -16.32 53.98
C ILE A 6 -10.80 -16.70 52.50
N ILE A 7 -11.67 -16.02 51.77
CA ILE A 7 -11.71 -16.07 50.30
C ILE A 7 -10.47 -15.30 49.82
N CYS A 8 -9.44 -16.04 49.43
CA CYS A 8 -8.28 -15.49 48.73
C CYS A 8 -8.74 -15.10 47.32
N LEU A 9 -9.09 -13.84 47.13
CA LEU A 9 -9.29 -13.23 45.82
C LEU A 9 -7.92 -13.16 45.14
N CYS A 10 -7.61 -14.17 44.33
CA CYS A 10 -6.56 -14.08 43.32
C CYS A 10 -7.00 -13.03 42.29
N VAL A 11 -6.67 -11.78 42.53
CA VAL A 11 -6.69 -10.74 41.51
C VAL A 11 -5.60 -11.11 40.51
N PHE A 12 -5.95 -11.88 39.49
CA PHE A 12 -5.14 -11.98 38.28
C PHE A 12 -5.12 -10.58 37.67
N GLY A 13 -4.10 -9.80 38.02
CA GLY A 13 -3.71 -8.61 37.29
C GLY A 13 -3.34 -9.04 35.88
N GLY A 14 -4.35 -9.11 35.01
CA GLY A 14 -4.16 -9.20 33.58
C GLY A 14 -3.44 -7.92 33.16
N ASN A 15 -2.13 -7.98 33.01
CA ASN A 15 -1.39 -6.97 32.26
C ASN A 15 -1.89 -7.06 30.82
N VAL A 16 -2.93 -6.29 30.51
CA VAL A 16 -3.30 -6.00 29.13
C VAL A 16 -2.22 -5.06 28.62
N TRP A 17 -1.12 -5.64 28.14
CA TRP A 17 -0.16 -4.93 27.32
C TRP A 17 -0.87 -4.56 26.02
N ALA A 18 -1.52 -3.41 25.99
CA ALA A 18 -1.90 -2.75 24.75
C ALA A 18 -0.59 -2.34 24.06
N MET A 19 0.00 -3.26 23.32
CA MET A 19 1.16 -2.97 22.49
C MET A 19 0.72 -2.02 21.37
N SER A 20 0.94 -0.73 21.59
CA SER A 20 0.91 0.30 20.56
C SER A 20 2.01 -0.03 19.54
N CYS A 21 1.64 -0.74 18.47
CA CYS A 21 2.51 -0.87 17.30
C CYS A 21 2.74 0.53 16.74
N ALA A 22 3.98 1.06 16.84
CA ALA A 22 4.35 2.27 16.12
C ALA A 22 4.30 1.97 14.62
N VAL A 23 3.30 2.55 13.95
CA VAL A 23 3.06 2.38 12.52
C VAL A 23 3.76 3.52 11.77
N PRO A 24 4.55 3.26 10.72
CA PRO A 24 5.00 4.32 9.82
C PRO A 24 3.79 5.04 9.23
N LEU A 25 3.74 6.36 9.41
CA LEU A 25 2.61 7.26 9.13
C LEU A 25 2.15 7.31 7.65
N SER A 26 2.79 6.58 6.74
CA SER A 26 2.64 6.68 5.28
C SER A 26 1.96 5.49 4.57
N ASP A 27 1.62 4.42 5.29
CA ASP A 27 1.33 3.13 4.64
C ASP A 27 -0.16 2.90 4.34
N GLY A 28 -1.02 3.88 4.65
CA GLY A 28 -2.46 3.81 4.35
C GLY A 28 -2.85 4.41 2.99
N VAL A 29 -2.23 5.52 2.59
CA VAL A 29 -2.59 6.28 1.39
C VAL A 29 -1.43 6.33 0.39
N LEU A 30 -1.75 5.96 -0.84
CA LEU A 30 -0.82 5.84 -1.96
C LEU A 30 -1.10 6.95 -2.99
N HIS A 31 -0.03 7.53 -3.51
CA HIS A 31 -0.07 8.60 -4.51
C HIS A 31 1.27 8.64 -5.24
N THR A 32 1.31 9.23 -6.43
CA THR A 32 2.54 9.51 -7.17
C THR A 32 3.44 10.46 -6.36
N GLU A 33 4.76 10.38 -6.54
CA GLU A 33 5.68 11.32 -5.88
C GLU A 33 5.52 12.74 -6.45
N ALA A 34 5.37 12.84 -7.77
CA ALA A 34 4.98 14.08 -8.41
C ALA A 34 3.47 14.30 -8.24
N ILE A 35 3.12 15.33 -7.46
CA ILE A 35 1.73 15.74 -7.25
C ILE A 35 1.39 16.94 -8.13
N TYR A 36 0.16 16.95 -8.65
CA TYR A 36 -0.39 17.92 -9.58
C TYR A 36 -1.74 18.43 -9.06
N PRO A 37 -2.27 19.55 -9.58
CA PRO A 37 -3.53 20.11 -9.11
C PRO A 37 -4.73 19.14 -9.19
N ASN A 38 -4.71 18.19 -10.12
CA ASN A 38 -5.74 17.16 -10.29
C ASN A 38 -5.26 15.76 -9.88
N SER A 39 -4.22 15.66 -9.04
CA SER A 39 -3.80 14.37 -8.49
C SER A 39 -4.87 13.75 -7.60
N VAL A 40 -4.92 12.43 -7.66
CA VAL A 40 -5.76 11.59 -6.81
C VAL A 40 -4.88 10.75 -5.90
N PHE A 41 -5.53 10.12 -4.92
CA PHE A 41 -4.89 9.26 -3.94
C PHE A 41 -5.62 7.91 -3.93
N TRP A 42 -4.98 6.92 -3.34
CA TRP A 42 -5.43 5.54 -3.37
C TRP A 42 -5.33 4.91 -2.00
N ILE A 43 -6.28 4.04 -1.66
CA ILE A 43 -6.17 3.17 -0.50
C ILE A 43 -6.50 1.74 -0.96
N SER A 44 -5.73 0.77 -0.48
CA SER A 44 -6.08 -0.63 -0.68
C SER A 44 -7.31 -0.94 0.19
N PRO A 45 -8.34 -1.60 -0.35
CA PRO A 45 -9.52 -1.94 0.43
C PRO A 45 -9.14 -2.93 1.55
N VAL A 46 -9.54 -2.61 2.77
CA VAL A 46 -9.57 -3.60 3.85
C VAL A 46 -10.83 -4.44 3.65
N TYR A 47 -10.67 -5.74 3.41
CA TYR A 47 -11.77 -6.69 3.19
C TYR A 47 -12.80 -6.60 4.32
N GLY A 48 -14.07 -6.35 3.98
CA GLY A 48 -15.21 -6.43 4.89
C GLY A 48 -15.84 -5.11 5.33
N ASP A 49 -15.27 -3.96 4.97
CA ASP A 49 -15.79 -2.67 5.42
C ASP A 49 -16.76 -2.00 4.44
N ASN A 50 -17.89 -1.50 4.94
CA ASN A 50 -18.79 -0.64 4.18
C ASN A 50 -18.16 0.75 3.98
N ILE A 51 -17.71 1.05 2.76
CA ILE A 51 -17.08 2.34 2.42
C ILE A 51 -18.05 3.53 2.46
N GLN A 52 -19.37 3.30 2.49
CA GLN A 52 -20.37 4.38 2.42
C GLN A 52 -20.41 5.24 3.69
N ASP A 53 -20.05 4.69 4.84
CA ASP A 53 -20.02 5.40 6.12
C ASP A 53 -18.62 5.98 6.43
N LYS A 54 -17.69 5.82 5.48
CA LYS A 54 -16.29 6.17 5.65
C LYS A 54 -16.02 7.53 5.02
N PHE A 55 -15.17 8.32 5.67
CA PHE A 55 -14.76 9.63 5.16
C PHE A 55 -13.24 9.71 5.08
N VAL A 56 -12.78 10.46 4.08
CA VAL A 56 -11.41 10.95 4.00
C VAL A 56 -11.48 12.45 3.71
N THR A 57 -10.76 13.26 4.47
CA THR A 57 -10.61 14.69 4.25
C THR A 57 -9.14 15.03 4.07
N LEU A 58 -8.85 15.93 3.15
CA LEU A 58 -7.51 16.45 2.88
C LEU A 58 -7.52 17.96 3.08
N ASN A 59 -7.31 18.42 4.31
CA ASN A 59 -7.50 19.82 4.68
C ASN A 59 -6.20 20.61 4.57
N SER A 60 -6.25 21.85 4.10
CA SER A 60 -5.12 22.79 4.24
C SER A 60 -5.53 23.99 5.10
N LYS A 61 -4.58 24.91 5.33
CA LYS A 61 -4.87 26.20 5.98
C LYS A 61 -5.97 26.99 5.23
N ASN A 62 -5.98 26.92 3.90
CA ASN A 62 -6.84 27.71 3.02
C ASN A 62 -8.01 26.90 2.42
N ASP A 63 -8.03 25.58 2.64
CA ASP A 63 -9.05 24.67 2.13
C ASP A 63 -9.46 23.69 3.25
N LYS A 64 -10.39 24.14 4.09
CA LYS A 64 -10.92 23.33 5.19
C LYS A 64 -12.10 22.48 4.71
N ASP A 65 -12.27 21.34 5.35
CA ASP A 65 -13.35 20.38 5.07
C ASP A 65 -13.38 19.88 3.63
N ASN A 66 -12.21 19.75 3.00
CA ASN A 66 -12.07 19.16 1.67
C ASN A 66 -12.23 17.63 1.77
N LYS A 67 -13.49 17.22 1.90
CA LYS A 67 -13.92 15.82 1.84
C LYS A 67 -13.61 15.27 0.45
N MET A 68 -12.81 14.22 0.41
CA MET A 68 -12.49 13.51 -0.80
C MET A 68 -13.68 12.64 -1.21
N LEU A 69 -13.90 12.54 -2.51
CA LEU A 69 -14.80 11.54 -3.09
C LEU A 69 -14.12 10.17 -3.03
N LEU A 70 -14.80 9.20 -2.43
CA LEU A 70 -14.38 7.80 -2.36
C LEU A 70 -15.09 7.04 -3.48
N GLU A 71 -14.33 6.41 -4.37
CA GLU A 71 -14.85 5.58 -5.46
C GLU A 71 -14.20 4.20 -5.40
N TYR A 72 -15.00 3.15 -5.22
CA TYR A 72 -14.50 1.77 -5.30
C TYR A 72 -14.52 1.29 -6.74
N LEU A 73 -13.33 1.08 -7.29
CA LEU A 73 -13.14 0.50 -8.61
C LEU A 73 -13.13 -1.03 -8.44
N SER A 74 -14.30 -1.66 -8.59
CA SER A 74 -14.48 -3.08 -8.32
C SER A 74 -13.65 -3.98 -9.25
N ASP A 75 -13.46 -3.56 -10.49
CA ASP A 75 -12.63 -4.20 -11.53
C ASP A 75 -11.11 -4.06 -11.27
N GLN A 76 -10.74 -3.24 -10.28
CA GLN A 76 -9.37 -3.03 -9.84
C GLN A 76 -9.14 -3.45 -8.39
N LYS A 77 -10.22 -3.68 -7.63
CA LYS A 77 -10.18 -3.85 -6.16
C LYS A 77 -9.36 -2.75 -5.48
N LEU A 78 -9.59 -1.50 -5.88
CA LEU A 78 -8.94 -0.31 -5.33
C LEU A 78 -9.98 0.75 -4.96
N ILE A 79 -9.69 1.56 -3.95
CA ILE A 79 -10.49 2.76 -3.64
C ILE A 79 -9.71 3.98 -4.08
N LYS A 80 -10.28 4.72 -5.03
CA LYS A 80 -9.79 6.01 -5.49
C LYS A 80 -10.33 7.12 -4.57
N LEU A 81 -9.45 8.00 -4.17
CA LEU A 81 -9.74 9.18 -3.36
C LEU A 81 -9.48 10.43 -4.21
N THR A 82 -10.53 11.16 -4.55
CA THR A 82 -10.44 12.37 -5.37
C THR A 82 -10.70 13.60 -4.50
N PRO A 83 -9.73 14.54 -4.36
CA PRO A 83 -9.98 15.82 -3.70
C PRO A 83 -11.15 16.56 -4.37
N LYS A 84 -12.03 17.18 -3.57
CA LYS A 84 -13.13 17.98 -4.11
C LYS A 84 -12.63 19.22 -4.85
N ASN A 85 -11.58 19.82 -4.30
CA ASN A 85 -10.92 20.99 -4.87
C ASN A 85 -9.56 20.61 -5.45
N LYS A 86 -9.13 21.34 -6.48
CA LYS A 86 -7.77 21.20 -7.03
C LYS A 86 -6.73 21.48 -5.95
N LEU A 87 -5.68 20.67 -5.92
CA LEU A 87 -4.56 20.85 -5.02
C LEU A 87 -3.78 22.11 -5.38
N LYS A 88 -3.26 22.78 -4.35
CA LYS A 88 -2.40 23.96 -4.42
C LYS A 88 -1.09 23.65 -3.70
N ASN A 89 -0.07 24.47 -3.93
CA ASN A 89 1.21 24.30 -3.24
C ASN A 89 1.07 24.73 -1.76
N GLU A 90 0.60 23.81 -0.92
CA GLU A 90 0.26 24.01 0.49
C GLU A 90 0.50 22.73 1.29
N ASN A 91 0.52 22.87 2.62
CA ASN A 91 0.57 21.73 3.53
C ASN A 91 -0.85 21.21 3.75
N TYR A 92 -1.04 19.91 3.54
CA TYR A 92 -2.32 19.24 3.73
C TYR A 92 -2.27 18.28 4.91
N GLU A 93 -3.37 18.18 5.64
CA GLU A 93 -3.59 17.24 6.73
C GLU A 93 -4.63 16.22 6.27
N LEU A 94 -4.27 14.94 6.28
CA LEU A 94 -5.19 13.86 5.97
C LEU A 94 -5.88 13.39 7.25
N LYS A 95 -7.21 13.40 7.24
CA LYS A 95 -8.03 12.74 8.28
C LYS A 95 -8.92 11.71 7.63
N SER A 96 -9.03 10.55 8.27
CA SER A 96 -9.68 9.39 7.68
C SER A 96 -10.35 8.57 8.77
N SER A 97 -11.59 8.14 8.54
CA SER A 97 -12.22 7.08 9.34
C SER A 97 -11.92 5.68 8.79
N VAL A 98 -11.27 5.61 7.63
CA VAL A 98 -10.91 4.37 6.94
C VAL A 98 -9.59 3.79 7.40
N ILE A 99 -8.72 4.66 7.95
CA ILE A 99 -7.38 4.31 8.41
C ILE A 99 -7.45 4.22 9.93
N PRO A 100 -7.04 3.11 10.57
CA PRO A 100 -7.12 2.95 12.02
C PRO A 100 -6.47 4.11 12.76
N SER A 101 -7.10 4.56 13.85
CA SER A 101 -6.71 5.72 14.67
C SER A 101 -5.32 5.66 15.31
N TYR A 102 -4.64 4.51 15.27
CA TYR A 102 -3.23 4.36 15.69
C TYR A 102 -2.23 4.86 14.64
N VAL A 103 -2.70 5.16 13.43
CA VAL A 103 -1.99 5.94 12.42
C VAL A 103 -2.52 7.36 12.54
N GLU A 104 -1.93 8.16 13.43
CA GLU A 104 -2.29 9.57 13.57
C GLU A 104 -2.30 10.24 12.18
N GLY A 105 -3.32 11.06 11.93
CA GLY A 105 -3.52 11.78 10.67
C GLY A 105 -2.23 12.47 10.22
N GLY A 106 -1.60 11.91 9.19
CA GLY A 106 -0.36 12.43 8.66
C GLY A 106 -0.58 13.84 8.11
N THR A 107 0.31 14.76 8.47
CA THR A 107 0.47 16.00 7.69
C THR A 107 1.29 15.64 6.44
N TYR A 108 0.66 15.75 5.28
CA TYR A 108 1.28 15.60 3.97
C TYR A 108 1.70 16.97 3.46
N LEU A 109 3.01 17.20 3.40
CA LEU A 109 3.54 18.35 2.67
C LEU A 109 3.48 18.00 1.18
N VAL A 110 2.68 18.73 0.42
CA VAL A 110 2.51 18.47 -1.01
C VAL A 110 3.16 19.60 -1.78
N GLU A 111 4.23 19.29 -2.49
CA GLU A 111 4.75 20.17 -3.53
C GLU A 111 3.96 19.93 -4.82
N VAL A 112 3.07 20.86 -5.17
CA VAL A 112 2.24 20.76 -6.37
C VAL A 112 3.02 21.28 -7.57
N ASN A 113 3.43 20.36 -8.44
CA ASN A 113 4.00 20.66 -9.74
C ASN A 113 2.89 21.16 -10.66
N THR A 114 3.14 22.23 -11.42
CA THR A 114 2.23 22.71 -12.48
C THR A 114 2.94 22.61 -13.82
N PRO A 115 2.98 21.43 -14.44
CA PRO A 115 3.66 21.25 -15.71
C PRO A 115 2.85 21.87 -16.83
N VAL A 116 3.55 22.50 -17.77
CA VAL A 116 2.95 23.08 -18.98
C VAL A 116 2.45 21.97 -19.92
N HIS A 117 3.07 20.79 -19.88
CA HIS A 117 2.68 19.60 -20.64
C HIS A 117 3.19 18.33 -19.92
N ILE A 118 2.32 17.33 -19.74
CA ILE A 118 2.73 15.97 -19.33
C ILE A 118 2.41 15.06 -20.50
N GLU A 119 3.42 14.35 -21.00
CA GLU A 119 3.17 13.33 -22.03
C GLU A 119 2.23 12.25 -21.49
N LYS A 120 1.45 11.63 -22.39
CA LYS A 120 0.60 10.51 -22.00
C LYS A 120 1.47 9.32 -21.58
N LEU A 121 1.33 8.88 -20.34
CA LEU A 121 2.01 7.70 -19.81
C LEU A 121 1.68 6.45 -20.64
N LYS A 122 2.69 5.62 -20.90
CA LYS A 122 2.55 4.32 -21.56
C LYS A 122 3.65 3.36 -21.12
N TRP A 123 3.33 2.07 -21.17
CA TRP A 123 4.35 1.02 -21.13
C TRP A 123 5.29 1.15 -22.33
N VAL A 124 6.59 1.00 -22.09
CA VAL A 124 7.61 0.85 -23.14
C VAL A 124 8.08 -0.60 -23.18
N GLU A 125 8.37 -1.17 -22.02
CA GLU A 125 8.67 -2.60 -21.85
C GLU A 125 7.91 -3.14 -20.65
N LYS A 126 7.60 -4.44 -20.70
CA LYS A 126 6.96 -5.14 -19.58
C LYS A 126 7.88 -5.19 -18.36
N PRO A 127 7.31 -5.27 -17.15
CA PRO A 127 8.09 -5.61 -15.96
C PRO A 127 8.85 -6.93 -16.11
N GLN A 128 10.11 -6.94 -15.70
CA GLN A 128 10.99 -8.11 -15.70
C GLN A 128 11.39 -8.43 -14.27
N LEU A 129 11.16 -9.68 -13.84
CA LEU A 129 11.62 -10.16 -12.53
C LEU A 129 13.15 -10.13 -12.49
N ILE A 130 13.70 -9.46 -11.47
CA ILE A 130 15.15 -9.36 -11.27
C ILE A 130 15.61 -10.25 -10.14
N SER A 131 14.95 -10.14 -8.98
CA SER A 131 15.38 -10.88 -7.80
C SER A 131 14.25 -11.10 -6.82
N ILE A 132 14.38 -12.17 -6.06
CA ILE A 132 13.57 -12.51 -4.90
C ILE A 132 14.54 -12.57 -3.72
N LYS A 133 14.36 -11.71 -2.73
CA LYS A 133 15.24 -11.61 -1.57
C LYS A 133 14.49 -12.02 -0.32
N ASN A 134 14.94 -13.11 0.28
CA ASN A 134 14.46 -13.54 1.60
C ASN A 134 15.28 -12.82 2.67
N ASN A 135 14.69 -11.77 3.25
CA ASN A 135 15.28 -11.04 4.36
C ASN A 135 14.99 -11.80 5.66
N LYS A 136 15.94 -12.66 6.03
CA LYS A 136 15.97 -13.31 7.34
C LYS A 136 16.61 -12.34 8.33
N ASN A 137 15.92 -12.03 9.43
CA ASN A 137 16.42 -11.27 10.58
C ASN A 137 16.50 -9.74 10.40
N TYR A 138 15.39 -9.07 10.13
CA TYR A 138 15.29 -7.67 10.56
C TYR A 138 14.66 -7.63 11.96
N SER A 139 15.37 -7.02 12.90
CA SER A 139 14.90 -6.84 14.27
C SER A 139 14.03 -5.59 14.31
N LEU A 140 12.72 -5.76 14.53
CA LEU A 140 11.94 -4.68 15.11
C LEU A 140 12.30 -4.58 16.59
N LEU A 141 12.10 -3.39 17.17
CA LEU A 141 12.47 -2.93 18.51
C LEU A 141 12.16 -3.86 19.72
N TYR A 142 11.61 -5.05 19.52
CA TYR A 142 11.17 -5.99 20.55
C TYR A 142 11.55 -7.47 20.30
N GLY A 143 12.62 -7.77 19.55
CA GLY A 143 13.28 -9.09 19.61
C GLY A 143 12.58 -10.25 18.89
N ASN A 144 11.50 -10.01 18.15
CA ASN A 144 10.92 -11.02 17.26
C ASN A 144 11.63 -10.99 15.91
N THR A 145 12.26 -12.11 15.53
CA THR A 145 12.82 -12.31 14.18
C THR A 145 11.68 -12.46 13.19
N GLN A 146 11.47 -11.45 12.35
CA GLN A 146 10.58 -11.56 11.20
C GLN A 146 11.35 -12.03 9.97
N GLN A 147 10.67 -12.83 9.14
CA GLN A 147 11.10 -13.14 7.79
C GLN A 147 10.21 -12.32 6.86
N SER A 148 10.82 -11.39 6.14
CA SER A 148 10.16 -10.74 5.02
C SER A 148 10.78 -11.24 3.73
N THR A 149 10.01 -11.23 2.66
CA THR A 149 10.55 -11.47 1.33
C THR A 149 10.17 -10.33 0.44
N SER A 150 11.12 -9.89 -0.36
CA SER A 150 10.92 -8.86 -1.34
C SER A 150 11.12 -9.40 -2.75
N ILE A 151 10.28 -8.96 -3.67
CA ILE A 151 10.31 -9.35 -5.09
C ILE A 151 10.54 -8.07 -5.89
N LEU A 152 11.68 -8.00 -6.56
CA LEU A 152 12.12 -6.84 -7.32
C LEU A 152 11.88 -7.06 -8.81
N PHE A 153 11.23 -6.08 -9.42
CA PHE A 153 11.03 -6.00 -10.86
C PHE A 153 11.72 -4.76 -11.43
N ASN A 154 12.35 -4.89 -12.59
CA ASN A 154 12.67 -3.75 -13.44
C ASN A 154 11.50 -3.49 -14.38
N LEU A 155 11.34 -2.25 -14.81
CA LEU A 155 10.28 -1.85 -15.72
C LEU A 155 10.77 -0.72 -16.63
N LYS A 156 10.04 -0.43 -17.70
CA LYS A 156 10.31 0.73 -18.54
C LYS A 156 9.04 1.40 -19.01
N THR A 157 8.91 2.69 -18.75
CA THR A 157 7.85 3.55 -19.28
C THR A 157 8.46 4.73 -20.04
N ASN A 158 7.63 5.61 -20.59
CA ASN A 158 8.10 6.87 -21.19
C ASN A 158 8.28 8.01 -20.17
N LEU A 159 7.93 7.80 -18.90
CA LEU A 159 8.05 8.80 -17.83
C LEU A 159 8.93 8.27 -16.68
N ASP A 160 9.40 9.19 -15.82
CA ASP A 160 10.12 8.90 -14.57
C ASP A 160 9.20 8.24 -13.53
N SER A 161 9.72 7.37 -12.65
CA SER A 161 8.97 6.68 -11.58
C SER A 161 8.15 7.63 -10.71
N LYS A 162 8.60 8.87 -10.53
CA LYS A 162 7.86 9.87 -9.76
C LYS A 162 6.45 10.15 -10.32
N GLN A 163 6.23 9.86 -11.61
CA GLN A 163 5.02 10.24 -12.36
C GLN A 163 3.88 9.21 -12.29
N TYR A 164 4.14 8.00 -11.79
CA TYR A 164 3.17 6.91 -11.84
C TYR A 164 3.28 5.96 -10.65
N LEU A 165 2.24 5.15 -10.47
CA LEU A 165 2.24 3.97 -9.60
C LEU A 165 2.04 2.72 -10.43
N ILE A 166 2.32 1.56 -9.84
CA ILE A 166 2.04 0.25 -10.43
C ILE A 166 0.90 -0.41 -9.67
N ASN A 167 -0.18 -0.78 -10.35
CA ASN A 167 -1.14 -1.74 -9.81
C ASN A 167 -0.67 -3.16 -10.14
N VAL A 168 -0.46 -3.99 -9.14
CA VAL A 168 -0.10 -5.40 -9.28
C VAL A 168 -1.31 -6.24 -8.93
N LYS A 169 -1.79 -7.00 -9.92
CA LYS A 169 -2.88 -7.96 -9.77
C LYS A 169 -2.30 -9.35 -9.62
N SER A 170 -2.61 -10.00 -8.50
CA SER A 170 -2.16 -11.35 -8.16
C SER A 170 -3.29 -12.34 -8.32
N TYR A 171 -3.10 -13.34 -9.16
CA TYR A 171 -4.08 -14.36 -9.48
C TYR A 171 -3.62 -15.72 -8.97
N LYS A 172 -4.60 -16.54 -8.55
CA LYS A 172 -4.36 -17.93 -8.15
C LYS A 172 -3.93 -18.82 -9.32
N ASN A 173 -4.41 -18.52 -10.52
CA ASN A 173 -4.04 -19.19 -11.77
C ASN A 173 -4.18 -18.20 -12.95
N GLN A 174 -3.61 -18.55 -14.11
CA GLN A 174 -3.52 -17.66 -15.29
C GLN A 174 -4.87 -17.13 -15.79
N ASN A 175 -5.94 -17.90 -15.63
CA ASN A 175 -7.27 -17.61 -16.18
C ASN A 175 -8.29 -17.20 -15.11
N SER A 176 -7.83 -16.94 -13.88
CA SER A 176 -8.71 -16.54 -12.78
C SER A 176 -9.23 -15.14 -13.04
N GLU A 177 -10.54 -14.92 -12.87
CA GLU A 177 -11.11 -13.58 -12.84
C GLU A 177 -10.94 -12.93 -11.45
N ASP A 178 -10.80 -13.76 -10.41
CA ASP A 178 -10.54 -13.29 -9.06
C ASP A 178 -9.04 -13.05 -8.85
N PHE A 179 -8.72 -11.87 -8.32
CA PHE A 179 -7.35 -11.43 -8.05
C PHE A 179 -7.25 -10.63 -6.76
N GLU A 180 -6.07 -10.51 -6.19
CA GLU A 180 -5.75 -9.50 -5.18
C GLU A 180 -5.00 -8.34 -5.82
N SER A 181 -5.24 -7.11 -5.35
CA SER A 181 -4.61 -5.92 -5.93
C SER A 181 -3.68 -5.24 -4.93
N TYR A 182 -2.50 -4.87 -5.40
CA TYR A 182 -1.45 -4.23 -4.62
C TYR A 182 -0.90 -3.04 -5.40
N VAL A 183 -0.86 -1.87 -4.78
CA VAL A 183 -0.30 -0.68 -5.44
C VAL A 183 1.13 -0.47 -4.94
N ALA A 184 2.08 -0.51 -5.86
CA ALA A 184 3.50 -0.30 -5.59
C ALA A 184 3.96 1.07 -6.08
N ARG A 185 4.87 1.68 -5.31
CA ARG A 185 5.60 2.89 -5.71
C ARG A 185 6.87 2.47 -6.47
N PRO A 186 7.01 2.81 -7.75
CA PRO A 186 8.25 2.58 -8.47
C PRO A 186 9.33 3.54 -7.96
N PHE A 187 10.58 3.19 -8.22
CA PHE A 187 11.75 4.00 -7.88
C PHE A 187 12.84 3.82 -8.93
N SER A 188 13.61 4.88 -9.12
CA SER A 188 14.80 4.85 -9.96
C SER A 188 16.01 4.35 -9.16
N SER A 189 16.63 3.26 -9.60
CA SER A 189 17.88 2.76 -9.02
C SER A 189 19.04 3.72 -9.30
N LYS A 190 20.18 3.56 -8.59
CA LYS A 190 21.38 4.40 -8.80
C LYS A 190 21.91 4.40 -10.24
N ASN A 191 21.56 3.39 -11.02
CA ASN A 191 21.97 3.25 -12.42
C ASN A 191 20.92 3.79 -13.41
N GLY A 192 19.89 4.49 -12.92
CA GLY A 192 18.79 5.05 -13.73
C GLY A 192 17.82 4.00 -14.27
N VAL A 193 17.87 2.77 -13.76
CA VAL A 193 16.89 1.73 -14.09
C VAL A 193 15.69 1.88 -13.17
N GLU A 194 14.51 1.99 -13.76
CA GLU A 194 13.24 2.04 -13.03
C GLU A 194 12.85 0.65 -12.53
N SER A 195 12.50 0.57 -11.25
CA SER A 195 12.16 -0.66 -10.57
C SER A 195 10.96 -0.48 -9.64
N PHE A 196 10.33 -1.56 -9.22
CA PHE A 196 9.42 -1.57 -8.07
C PHE A 196 9.59 -2.87 -7.30
N GLU A 197 9.22 -2.85 -6.02
CA GLU A 197 9.39 -3.97 -5.12
C GLU A 197 8.08 -4.33 -4.42
N LEU A 198 7.77 -5.63 -4.38
CA LEU A 198 6.65 -6.18 -3.63
C LEU A 198 7.19 -6.84 -2.37
N TRP A 199 6.55 -6.56 -1.23
CA TRP A 199 6.96 -7.07 0.07
C TRP A 199 5.91 -8.03 0.62
N SER A 200 6.37 -9.15 1.19
CA SER A 200 5.57 -10.03 2.05
C SER A 200 6.18 -10.03 3.44
N ASP A 201 5.41 -9.68 4.45
CA ASP A 201 5.79 -9.99 5.83
C ASP A 201 5.10 -11.28 6.29
N PHE A 202 5.90 -12.27 6.68
CA PHE A 202 5.41 -13.41 7.44
C PHE A 202 5.64 -13.10 8.92
N ASN A 203 4.57 -13.13 9.72
CA ASN A 203 4.57 -12.95 11.19
C ASN A 203 4.74 -11.52 11.73
N SER A 204 4.07 -10.52 11.17
CA SER A 204 3.73 -9.36 11.99
C SER A 204 2.61 -9.77 12.96
N GLY A 205 2.92 -9.96 14.24
CA GLY A 205 1.93 -10.16 15.33
C GLY A 205 0.95 -9.00 15.52
N CYS A 206 0.92 -8.04 14.59
CA CYS A 206 -0.01 -6.91 14.53
C CYS A 206 -0.95 -7.11 13.29
N PRO A 207 -2.09 -7.78 13.46
CA PRO A 207 -2.94 -8.25 12.36
C PRO A 207 -3.69 -7.16 11.58
N SER A 208 -3.71 -5.91 12.05
CA SER A 208 -4.54 -4.83 11.50
C SER A 208 -3.79 -3.83 10.62
N VAL A 209 -2.46 -3.76 10.69
CA VAL A 209 -1.72 -2.61 10.15
C VAL A 209 -1.07 -2.87 8.79
N ARG A 210 -0.65 -4.12 8.49
CA ARG A 210 0.16 -4.42 7.31
C ARG A 210 -0.53 -5.23 6.21
N LYS A 211 -1.81 -5.58 6.39
CA LYS A 211 -2.55 -6.40 5.43
C LYS A 211 -2.83 -5.71 4.08
N THR A 212 -2.69 -4.39 4.00
CA THR A 212 -3.09 -3.58 2.84
C THR A 212 -2.00 -3.44 1.76
N GLN A 213 -0.76 -3.82 2.07
CA GLN A 213 0.36 -3.75 1.11
C GLN A 213 1.18 -5.05 1.03
N ASN A 214 0.98 -5.99 1.95
CA ASN A 214 1.76 -7.21 1.97
C ASN A 214 1.24 -8.20 0.92
N PHE A 215 2.00 -8.34 -0.15
CA PHE A 215 1.80 -9.34 -1.19
C PHE A 215 1.93 -10.74 -0.59
N SER A 216 0.83 -11.50 -0.55
CA SER A 216 0.88 -12.85 -0.01
C SER A 216 1.45 -13.82 -1.05
N PHE A 217 2.54 -14.50 -0.71
CA PHE A 217 3.04 -15.62 -1.51
C PHE A 217 3.56 -16.73 -0.61
N GLN A 218 3.91 -17.88 -1.19
CA GLN A 218 4.59 -18.97 -0.47
C GLN A 218 5.74 -19.48 -1.35
N GLU A 219 6.90 -19.73 -0.76
CA GLU A 219 8.06 -20.28 -1.48
C GLU A 219 7.68 -21.61 -2.18
N GLY A 220 8.17 -21.80 -3.40
CA GLY A 220 7.86 -22.97 -4.24
C GLY A 220 6.47 -22.95 -4.90
N LYS A 221 5.63 -21.93 -4.62
CA LYS A 221 4.39 -21.73 -5.36
C LYS A 221 4.60 -20.80 -6.57
N THR A 222 3.78 -21.04 -7.59
CA THR A 222 3.65 -20.14 -8.73
C THR A 222 2.58 -19.11 -8.39
N VAL A 223 2.88 -17.83 -8.62
CA VAL A 223 1.88 -16.76 -8.60
C VAL A 223 1.77 -16.19 -10.00
N TYR A 224 0.56 -15.83 -10.40
CA TYR A 224 0.31 -15.24 -11.70
C TYR A 224 0.11 -13.75 -11.50
N LEU A 225 0.95 -12.91 -12.13
CA LEU A 225 0.91 -11.46 -11.93
C LEU A 225 0.58 -10.72 -13.22
N LYS A 226 -0.24 -9.68 -13.10
CA LYS A 226 -0.48 -8.68 -14.15
C LYS A 226 -0.24 -7.29 -13.59
N PHE A 227 0.26 -6.38 -14.44
CA PHE A 227 0.68 -5.06 -14.04
C PHE A 227 -0.06 -3.99 -14.83
N ASP A 228 -0.60 -3.00 -14.14
CA ASP A 228 -1.19 -1.82 -14.76
C ASP A 228 -0.44 -0.57 -14.28
N LEU A 229 -0.30 0.44 -15.15
CA LEU A 229 0.18 1.76 -14.70
C LEU A 229 -0.98 2.55 -14.16
N ILE A 230 -0.75 3.31 -13.09
CA ILE A 230 -1.69 4.29 -12.55
C ILE A 230 -1.08 5.68 -12.72
N THR A 231 -1.80 6.56 -13.40
CA THR A 231 -1.40 7.97 -13.54
C THR A 231 -1.78 8.77 -12.29
N TYR A 232 -1.17 9.93 -12.14
CA TYR A 232 -1.47 10.86 -11.05
C TYR A 232 -2.95 11.28 -10.98
N ASP A 233 -3.67 11.39 -12.12
CA ASP A 233 -5.11 11.72 -12.20
C ASP A 233 -6.02 10.49 -12.06
N GLY A 234 -5.41 9.33 -11.85
CA GLY A 234 -6.05 8.08 -11.53
C GLY A 234 -6.66 7.35 -12.72
N LYS A 235 -6.08 7.53 -13.91
CA LYS A 235 -6.32 6.63 -15.04
C LYS A 235 -5.46 5.38 -14.87
N ILE A 236 -6.03 4.25 -15.24
CA ILE A 236 -5.36 2.95 -15.19
C ILE A 236 -5.09 2.50 -16.62
N ILE A 237 -3.83 2.16 -16.90
CA ILE A 237 -3.34 1.79 -18.22
C ILE A 237 -2.89 0.33 -18.16
N PRO A 238 -3.71 -0.60 -18.64
CA PRO A 238 -3.43 -2.01 -18.46
C PRO A 238 -2.27 -2.46 -19.35
N TRP A 239 -1.46 -3.39 -18.82
CA TRP A 239 -0.62 -4.20 -19.68
C TRP A 239 -1.50 -5.06 -20.59
N GLN A 240 -1.15 -5.13 -21.88
CA GLN A 240 -1.98 -5.80 -22.89
C GLN A 240 -1.85 -7.33 -22.87
N GLY A 241 -0.82 -7.89 -22.22
CA GLY A 241 -0.65 -9.33 -22.09
C GLY A 241 -1.47 -9.95 -20.96
N ASP A 242 -1.49 -11.28 -20.94
CA ASP A 242 -2.07 -12.09 -19.87
C ASP A 242 -1.24 -12.01 -18.58
N ALA A 243 -1.80 -12.53 -17.49
CA ALA A 243 -1.05 -12.69 -16.25
C ALA A 243 0.12 -13.68 -16.48
N GLU A 244 1.32 -13.28 -16.09
CA GLU A 244 2.53 -14.09 -16.25
C GLU A 244 2.77 -14.96 -15.02
N ALA A 245 3.18 -16.20 -15.24
CA ALA A 245 3.53 -17.13 -14.18
C ALA A 245 4.93 -16.80 -13.63
N TYR A 246 5.00 -16.53 -12.33
CA TYR A 246 6.25 -16.36 -11.60
C TYR A 246 6.38 -17.48 -10.59
N LYS A 247 7.39 -18.33 -10.77
CA LYS A 247 7.72 -19.39 -9.82
C LYS A 247 8.80 -18.89 -8.87
N PHE A 248 8.43 -18.76 -7.61
CA PHE A 248 9.32 -18.30 -6.55
C PHE A 248 10.03 -19.51 -5.94
N ASP A 249 10.78 -20.23 -6.78
CA ASP A 249 11.72 -21.25 -6.30
C ASP A 249 12.89 -20.48 -5.70
N GLY A 250 13.12 -20.60 -4.39
CA GLY A 250 14.15 -19.86 -3.67
C GLY A 250 15.41 -19.73 -4.51
N LEU A 251 15.69 -18.51 -4.99
CA LEU A 251 16.79 -18.26 -5.92
C LEU A 251 18.05 -18.82 -5.27
N LYS A 252 18.53 -19.93 -5.81
CA LYS A 252 19.80 -20.50 -5.38
C LYS A 252 20.85 -19.40 -5.59
N LYS A 253 21.49 -19.02 -4.50
CA LYS A 253 22.65 -18.12 -4.47
C LYS A 253 23.73 -18.60 -5.42
#